data_AF-A0A4S0JVP2-F1
#
_entry.id   AF-A0A4S0JVP2-F1
#
_cell.length_a   1.000
_cell.length_b   1.000
_cell.length_c   1.000
_cell.angle_alpha   90.00
_cell.angle_beta   90.00
_cell.angle_gamma   90.00
#
_symmetry.space_group_name_H-M   'P 1'
#
loop_
_entity.id
_entity.type
_entity.pdbx_description
1 polymer ?
#
loop_
_entity_poly.entity_id
_entity_poly.type
_entity_poly.pdbx_seq_one_letter_code
_entity_poly.pdbx_strand_id
1 'polypeptide(L)'
;MPSNAPLILFWTRYFNKPVDVAAIPRCSVPVEWTNDRRRLAEAEAVVFHLPNFREAGDAHKYPGQLWVAWSMESVVNYPVMADAAVTRHFDVAMTYETGADVWRPYLPQASWWEAARHVPIPPKTECAPAVHFQSSSFNKSGRDTFIAELSRHIAVDCYGRYRPNREIIGPDLGRQTKLETIGRYRFCLALENSIAPDYVTEKMFDPLEAGTVPVYLGAPNAADFAPDNSFIDAASFSTPAELAAYLRHLIETPQAYAAYLAWRSNPLPEKLAAQIASLDTPPLCRLARLVTQRLTQHGAPQPPGKPSLPFGRKAFLRTRWRRWLAARRGRPM
;
A
#
# COMPACT_ATOMS: atom_id res chain seq x y z
N MET A 1 6.83 -38.51 10.81
CA MET A 1 7.51 -38.06 9.58
C MET A 1 7.75 -36.57 9.72
N PRO A 2 8.94 -36.02 9.40
CA PRO A 2 9.12 -34.58 9.46
C PRO A 2 8.14 -33.96 8.46
N SER A 3 7.24 -33.10 8.92
CA SER A 3 6.34 -32.41 8.00
C SER A 3 7.19 -31.49 7.14
N ASN A 4 7.38 -31.80 5.87
CA ASN A 4 7.98 -30.86 4.91
C ASN A 4 6.99 -29.72 4.65
N ALA A 5 6.91 -28.78 5.59
CA ALA A 5 6.18 -27.55 5.42
C ALA A 5 6.80 -26.78 4.24
N PRO A 6 6.01 -26.22 3.32
CA PRO A 6 6.53 -25.42 2.21
C PRO A 6 7.43 -24.29 2.70
N LEU A 7 8.59 -24.13 2.08
CA LEU A 7 9.51 -23.03 2.37
C LEU A 7 9.12 -21.80 1.54
N ILE A 8 8.91 -20.66 2.21
CA ILE A 8 8.65 -19.36 1.58
C ILE A 8 9.80 -18.41 1.88
N LEU A 9 10.49 -17.98 0.82
CA LEU A 9 11.69 -17.16 0.88
C LEU A 9 11.39 -15.69 0.53
N PHE A 10 11.69 -14.77 1.43
CA PHE A 10 11.80 -13.34 1.08
C PHE A 10 13.16 -13.08 0.44
N TRP A 11 13.18 -12.85 -0.87
CA TRP A 11 14.42 -12.69 -1.64
C TRP A 11 15.03 -11.29 -1.54
N THR A 12 14.17 -10.27 -1.57
CA THR A 12 14.57 -8.86 -1.48
C THR A 12 14.23 -8.30 -0.10
N ARG A 13 14.90 -7.21 0.27
CA ARG A 13 14.52 -6.43 1.44
C ARG A 13 13.18 -5.71 1.24
N TYR A 14 12.55 -5.32 2.34
CA TYR A 14 11.46 -4.35 2.38
C TYR A 14 12.06 -2.97 2.61
N PHE A 15 12.23 -2.21 1.53
CA PHE A 15 13.06 -1.01 1.48
C PHE A 15 14.47 -1.28 1.99
N ASN A 16 14.85 -0.69 3.13
CA ASN A 16 16.21 -0.77 3.66
C ASN A 16 16.39 -1.89 4.68
N LYS A 17 15.32 -2.62 5.04
CA LYS A 17 15.33 -3.61 6.11
C LYS A 17 15.03 -5.02 5.58
N PRO A 18 15.69 -6.08 6.11
CA PRO A 18 15.22 -7.43 5.88
C PRO A 18 13.80 -7.59 6.45
N VAL A 19 13.02 -8.50 5.88
CA VAL A 19 11.73 -8.88 6.46
C VAL A 19 11.99 -9.62 7.76
N ASP A 20 11.33 -9.18 8.83
CA ASP A 20 11.36 -9.87 10.12
C ASP A 20 10.45 -11.10 10.05
N VAL A 21 11.03 -12.23 9.68
CA VAL A 21 10.31 -13.49 9.56
C VAL A 21 9.86 -14.05 10.91
N ALA A 22 10.49 -13.65 12.01
CA ALA A 22 10.11 -14.08 13.36
C ALA A 22 8.86 -13.34 13.86
N ALA A 23 8.62 -12.13 13.36
CA ALA A 23 7.41 -11.36 13.66
C ALA A 23 6.17 -11.80 12.84
N ILE A 24 6.31 -12.74 11.91
CA ILE A 24 5.18 -13.25 11.13
C ILE A 24 4.30 -14.10 12.06
N PRO A 25 2.98 -13.81 12.17
CA PRO A 25 2.10 -14.57 13.03
C PRO A 25 2.02 -16.03 12.58
N ARG A 26 1.77 -16.94 13.54
CA ARG A 26 1.55 -18.35 13.21
C ARG A 26 0.28 -18.47 12.37
N CYS A 27 0.42 -19.03 11.18
CA CYS A 27 -0.67 -19.26 10.25
C CYS A 27 -1.34 -20.62 10.53
N SER A 28 -2.59 -20.77 10.09
CA SER A 28 -3.34 -22.03 10.25
C SER A 28 -2.78 -23.18 9.40
N VAL A 29 -1.99 -22.86 8.38
CA VAL A 29 -1.28 -23.84 7.54
C VAL A 29 0.20 -23.82 7.88
N PRO A 30 0.88 -24.99 7.94
CA PRO A 30 2.29 -25.06 8.25
C PRO A 30 3.12 -24.57 7.05
N VAL A 31 3.95 -23.56 7.25
CA VAL A 31 4.96 -23.08 6.30
C VAL A 31 6.23 -22.69 7.05
N GLU A 32 7.37 -22.77 6.39
CA GLU A 32 8.63 -22.25 6.89
C GLU A 32 8.95 -20.90 6.22
N TRP A 33 9.21 -19.85 7.01
CA TRP A 33 9.59 -18.53 6.49
C TRP A 33 11.11 -18.35 6.59
N THR A 34 11.74 -17.83 5.55
CA THR A 34 13.17 -17.50 5.60
C THR A 34 13.51 -16.26 4.78
N ASN A 35 14.62 -15.61 5.15
CA ASN A 35 15.30 -14.60 4.36
C ASN A 35 16.69 -15.10 3.86
N ASP A 36 17.00 -16.39 4.07
CA ASP A 36 18.26 -16.99 3.64
C ASP A 36 18.23 -17.30 2.14
N ARG A 37 18.84 -16.40 1.36
CA ARG A 37 18.94 -16.52 -0.10
C ARG A 37 19.67 -17.78 -0.58
N ARG A 38 20.44 -18.46 0.28
CA ARG A 38 21.11 -19.72 -0.07
C ARG A 38 20.10 -20.84 -0.31
N ARG A 39 18.90 -20.73 0.27
CA ARG A 39 17.81 -21.72 0.16
C ARG A 39 16.87 -21.48 -1.02
N LEU A 40 17.29 -20.67 -2.00
CA LEU A 40 16.47 -20.37 -3.18
C LEU A 40 16.00 -21.62 -3.92
N ALA A 41 16.84 -22.66 -4.01
CA ALA A 41 16.50 -23.90 -4.71
C ALA A 41 15.51 -24.79 -3.94
N GLU A 42 15.39 -24.60 -2.62
CA GLU A 42 14.47 -25.32 -1.74
C GLU A 42 13.11 -24.63 -1.62
N ALA A 43 13.05 -23.33 -1.94
CA ALA A 43 11.86 -22.52 -1.72
C ALA A 43 10.74 -22.89 -2.70
N GLU A 44 9.57 -23.18 -2.18
CA GLU A 44 8.35 -23.40 -2.96
C GLU A 44 7.77 -22.07 -3.46
N ALA A 45 7.96 -21.00 -2.68
CA ALA A 45 7.61 -19.65 -3.10
C ALA A 45 8.72 -18.65 -2.76
N VAL A 46 8.92 -17.67 -3.65
CA VAL A 46 9.93 -16.62 -3.51
C VAL A 46 9.26 -15.26 -3.65
N VAL A 47 9.35 -14.46 -2.60
CA VAL A 47 8.70 -13.16 -2.51
C VAL A 47 9.68 -12.05 -2.84
N PHE A 48 9.29 -11.18 -3.77
CA PHE A 48 10.07 -10.02 -4.20
C PHE A 48 9.28 -8.76 -3.92
N HIS A 49 9.83 -7.92 -3.04
CA HIS A 49 9.38 -6.56 -2.86
C HIS A 49 9.76 -5.72 -4.10
N LEU A 50 8.78 -5.37 -4.92
CA LEU A 50 9.01 -4.74 -6.23
C LEU A 50 9.69 -3.36 -6.17
N PRO A 51 9.45 -2.50 -5.17
CA PRO A 51 10.28 -1.29 -4.99
C PRO A 51 11.79 -1.59 -4.86
N ASN A 52 12.17 -2.77 -4.37
CA ASN A 52 13.56 -3.25 -4.29
C ASN A 52 13.96 -4.16 -5.44
N PHE A 53 13.23 -4.18 -6.57
CA PHE A 53 13.41 -5.17 -7.63
C PHE A 53 14.84 -5.25 -8.19
N ARG A 54 15.66 -4.19 -8.09
CA ARG A 54 17.09 -4.25 -8.44
C ARG A 54 17.85 -5.34 -7.66
N GLU A 55 17.43 -5.67 -6.44
CA GLU A 55 17.99 -6.74 -5.61
C GLU A 55 17.66 -8.14 -6.12
N ALA A 56 16.67 -8.28 -7.03
CA ALA A 56 16.39 -9.54 -7.71
C ALA A 56 17.67 -10.11 -8.35
N GLY A 57 18.49 -9.23 -8.94
CA GLY A 57 19.81 -9.60 -9.47
C GLY A 57 19.70 -10.74 -10.49
N ASP A 58 20.58 -11.74 -10.35
CA ASP A 58 20.57 -12.96 -11.16
C ASP A 58 19.74 -14.08 -10.49
N ALA A 59 18.62 -13.75 -9.83
CA ALA A 59 17.71 -14.77 -9.31
C ALA A 59 17.25 -15.71 -10.43
N HIS A 60 17.28 -17.02 -10.17
CA HIS A 60 16.78 -18.03 -11.10
C HIS A 60 15.47 -18.58 -10.58
N LYS A 61 14.49 -18.75 -11.47
CA LYS A 61 13.22 -19.40 -11.14
C LYS A 61 13.35 -20.91 -11.39
N TYR A 62 13.21 -21.69 -10.34
CA TYR A 62 13.22 -23.15 -10.41
C TYR A 62 11.83 -23.67 -10.83
N PRO A 63 11.75 -24.83 -11.51
CA PRO A 63 10.44 -25.40 -11.85
C PRO A 63 9.62 -25.75 -10.61
N GLY A 64 8.31 -25.52 -10.70
CA GLY A 64 7.40 -25.66 -9.55
C GLY A 64 7.40 -24.45 -8.59
N GLN A 65 8.46 -23.62 -8.60
CA GLN A 65 8.57 -22.48 -7.72
C GLN A 65 7.63 -21.33 -8.11
N LEU A 66 6.87 -20.83 -7.15
CA LEU A 66 6.03 -19.64 -7.28
C LEU A 66 6.84 -18.38 -7.02
N TRP A 67 6.78 -17.40 -7.92
CA TRP A 67 7.34 -16.07 -7.70
C TRP A 67 6.22 -15.09 -7.35
N VAL A 68 6.36 -14.43 -6.21
CA VAL A 68 5.35 -13.52 -5.64
C VAL A 68 5.83 -12.08 -5.81
N ALA A 69 5.07 -11.30 -6.56
CA ALA A 69 5.24 -9.86 -6.70
C ALA A 69 4.59 -9.16 -5.50
N TRP A 70 5.40 -8.55 -4.63
CA TRP A 70 4.92 -7.93 -3.40
C TRP A 70 5.13 -6.42 -3.41
N SER A 71 4.08 -5.65 -3.13
CA SER A 71 4.19 -4.21 -2.86
C SER A 71 2.94 -3.67 -2.17
N MET A 72 3.10 -2.69 -1.27
CA MET A 72 1.99 -1.79 -0.90
C MET A 72 2.16 -0.40 -1.52
N GLU A 73 3.24 -0.17 -2.25
CA GLU A 73 3.50 1.11 -2.90
C GLU A 73 2.78 1.24 -4.23
N SER A 74 2.41 2.47 -4.57
CA SER A 74 1.74 2.80 -5.82
C SER A 74 2.56 2.44 -7.05
N VAL A 75 1.89 1.82 -8.03
CA VAL A 75 2.42 1.52 -9.37
C VAL A 75 2.91 2.77 -10.10
N VAL A 76 2.33 3.94 -9.81
CA VAL A 76 2.72 5.23 -10.41
C VAL A 76 4.07 5.71 -9.88
N ASN A 77 4.38 5.41 -8.62
CA ASN A 77 5.69 5.72 -8.03
C ASN A 77 6.76 4.70 -8.45
N TYR A 78 6.36 3.45 -8.67
CA TYR A 78 7.25 2.34 -9.02
C TYR A 78 6.81 1.66 -10.32
N PRO A 79 7.13 2.24 -11.50
CA PRO A 79 6.68 1.72 -12.80
C PRO A 79 7.09 0.28 -13.11
N VAL A 80 8.12 -0.24 -12.44
CA VAL A 80 8.52 -1.65 -12.53
C VAL A 80 7.38 -2.61 -12.20
N MET A 81 6.42 -2.18 -11.38
CA MET A 81 5.23 -2.94 -11.01
C MET A 81 4.23 -3.10 -12.17
N ALA A 82 4.30 -2.24 -13.19
CA ALA A 82 3.47 -2.32 -14.40
C ALA A 82 4.24 -2.79 -15.64
N ASP A 83 5.57 -2.98 -15.54
CA ASP A 83 6.38 -3.38 -16.68
C ASP A 83 6.11 -4.85 -17.04
N ALA A 84 5.43 -5.10 -18.16
CA ALA A 84 5.11 -6.44 -18.67
C ALA A 84 6.36 -7.32 -18.87
N ALA A 85 7.53 -6.73 -19.13
CA ALA A 85 8.78 -7.49 -19.23
C ALA A 85 9.24 -8.04 -17.87
N VAL A 86 8.77 -7.45 -16.77
CA VAL A 86 9.01 -7.86 -15.39
C VAL A 86 7.85 -8.70 -14.86
N THR A 87 6.62 -8.19 -14.91
CA THR A 87 5.45 -8.81 -14.25
C THR A 87 5.13 -10.20 -14.78
N ARG A 88 5.38 -10.48 -16.07
CA ARG A 88 5.18 -11.81 -16.69
C ARG A 88 5.96 -12.96 -16.05
N HIS A 89 6.94 -12.66 -15.20
CA HIS A 89 7.77 -13.67 -14.53
C HIS A 89 7.25 -14.05 -13.13
N PHE A 90 6.28 -13.31 -12.62
CA PHE A 90 5.61 -13.56 -11.35
C PHE A 90 4.31 -14.33 -11.57
N ASP A 91 3.99 -15.23 -10.64
CA ASP A 91 2.80 -16.07 -10.69
C ASP A 91 1.70 -15.60 -9.74
N VAL A 92 2.08 -14.80 -8.73
CA VAL A 92 1.19 -14.32 -7.67
C VAL A 92 1.42 -12.84 -7.46
N ALA A 93 0.36 -12.04 -7.54
CA ALA A 93 0.36 -10.65 -7.12
C ALA A 93 -0.10 -10.54 -5.65
N MET A 94 0.75 -9.97 -4.80
CA MET A 94 0.44 -9.59 -3.42
C MET A 94 0.54 -8.06 -3.28
N THR A 95 -0.49 -7.35 -3.75
CA THR A 95 -0.51 -5.88 -3.86
C THR A 95 -1.74 -5.24 -3.22
N TYR A 96 -1.77 -3.91 -3.15
CA TYR A 96 -2.92 -3.15 -2.63
C TYR A 96 -4.13 -3.16 -3.58
N GLU A 97 -3.93 -3.54 -4.84
CA GLU A 97 -4.97 -3.56 -5.87
C GLU A 97 -5.99 -4.66 -5.57
N THR A 98 -7.28 -4.35 -5.69
CA THR A 98 -8.39 -5.25 -5.35
C THR A 98 -8.39 -6.55 -6.17
N GLY A 99 -7.76 -6.55 -7.35
CA GLY A 99 -7.58 -7.72 -8.22
C GLY A 99 -6.38 -8.61 -7.90
N ALA A 100 -5.60 -8.32 -6.86
CA ALA A 100 -4.42 -9.11 -6.50
C ALA A 100 -4.79 -10.49 -5.92
N ASP A 101 -4.02 -11.54 -6.27
CA ASP A 101 -4.20 -12.90 -5.75
C ASP A 101 -4.17 -12.94 -4.21
N VAL A 102 -3.29 -12.11 -3.61
CA VAL A 102 -3.24 -11.86 -2.17
C VAL A 102 -3.39 -10.36 -1.95
N TRP A 103 -4.64 -9.90 -1.89
CA TRP A 103 -4.95 -8.49 -1.65
C TRP A 103 -4.35 -7.99 -0.32
N ARG A 104 -3.59 -6.89 -0.34
CA ARG A 104 -2.91 -6.28 0.81
C ARG A 104 -3.10 -4.75 0.80
N PRO A 105 -4.32 -4.26 1.08
CA PRO A 105 -4.60 -2.83 1.15
C PRO A 105 -4.08 -2.22 2.47
N TYR A 106 -4.15 -0.89 2.58
CA TYR A 106 -4.01 -0.18 3.87
C TYR A 106 -5.35 -0.12 4.65
N LEU A 107 -6.39 -0.79 4.15
CA LEU A 107 -7.71 -0.82 4.78
C LEU A 107 -7.58 -1.40 6.21
N PRO A 108 -8.05 -0.67 7.25
CA PRO A 108 -7.97 -1.16 8.61
C PRO A 108 -8.81 -2.41 8.84
N GLN A 109 -8.39 -3.23 9.81
CA GLN A 109 -9.11 -4.45 10.22
C GLN A 109 -10.42 -4.10 10.95
N ALA A 110 -11.32 -5.08 11.08
CA ALA A 110 -12.63 -4.89 11.73
C ALA A 110 -12.54 -4.25 13.13
N SER A 111 -11.59 -4.70 13.95
CA SER A 111 -11.38 -4.17 15.30
C SER A 111 -11.04 -2.68 15.32
N TRP A 112 -10.36 -2.18 14.30
CA TRP A 112 -10.06 -0.75 14.16
C TRP A 112 -11.34 0.04 13.87
N TRP A 113 -12.21 -0.45 12.98
CA TRP A 113 -13.46 0.22 12.64
C TRP A 113 -14.40 0.28 13.83
N GLU A 114 -14.52 -0.82 14.58
CA GLU A 114 -15.30 -0.82 15.83
C GLU A 114 -14.72 0.17 16.84
N ALA A 115 -13.40 0.18 17.05
CA ALA A 115 -12.77 1.16 17.94
C ALA A 115 -13.02 2.60 17.49
N ALA A 116 -12.82 2.92 16.20
CA ALA A 116 -12.97 4.28 15.67
C ALA A 116 -14.39 4.85 15.81
N ARG A 117 -15.43 4.00 15.84
CA ARG A 117 -16.82 4.39 16.11
C ARG A 117 -17.05 4.82 17.56
N HIS A 118 -16.24 4.31 18.49
CA HIS A 118 -16.37 4.55 19.93
C HIS A 118 -15.38 5.56 20.50
N VAL A 119 -14.29 5.87 19.79
CA VAL A 119 -13.33 6.90 20.20
C VAL A 119 -14.03 8.27 20.26
N PRO A 120 -14.05 8.97 21.41
CA PRO A 120 -14.64 10.29 21.51
C PRO A 120 -13.98 11.28 20.53
N ILE A 121 -14.78 12.14 19.91
CA ILE A 121 -14.24 13.18 19.02
C ILE A 121 -13.62 14.27 19.89
N PRO A 122 -12.31 14.53 19.77
CA PRO A 122 -11.66 15.58 20.54
C PRO A 122 -12.14 16.98 20.10
N PRO A 123 -12.08 17.98 21.00
CA PRO A 123 -12.41 19.36 20.65
C PRO A 123 -11.48 19.90 19.56
N LYS A 124 -12.02 20.68 18.63
CA LYS A 124 -11.26 21.29 17.53
C LYS A 124 -10.66 22.62 18.00
N THR A 125 -9.47 22.56 18.59
CA THR A 125 -8.84 23.69 19.30
C THR A 125 -7.93 24.55 18.43
N GLU A 126 -7.51 24.08 17.27
CA GLU A 126 -6.54 24.80 16.43
C GLU A 126 -7.22 25.94 15.65
N CYS A 127 -6.52 27.08 15.54
CA CYS A 127 -7.01 28.25 14.81
C CYS A 127 -7.06 28.00 13.29
N ALA A 128 -6.02 27.34 12.75
CA ALA A 128 -6.07 26.91 11.36
C ALA A 128 -7.10 25.78 11.23
N PRO A 129 -8.01 25.84 10.24
CA PRO A 129 -9.07 24.83 10.12
C PRO A 129 -8.57 23.49 9.58
N ALA A 130 -7.45 23.48 8.87
CA ALA A 130 -6.91 22.30 8.20
C ALA A 130 -5.47 22.00 8.61
N VAL A 131 -5.15 20.71 8.69
CA VAL A 131 -3.79 20.21 8.92
C VAL A 131 -3.32 19.31 7.79
N HIS A 132 -2.02 19.28 7.54
CA HIS A 132 -1.40 18.39 6.58
C HIS A 132 -0.10 17.79 7.13
N PHE A 133 0.08 16.47 6.95
CA PHE A 133 1.31 15.77 7.34
C PHE A 133 2.00 15.19 6.11
N GLN A 134 3.24 15.63 5.85
CA GLN A 134 4.03 15.13 4.72
C GLN A 134 5.51 14.99 5.07
N SER A 135 6.07 13.82 4.75
CA SER A 135 7.50 13.54 4.90
C SER A 135 8.19 13.15 3.59
N SER A 136 7.44 12.74 2.58
CA SER A 136 7.98 12.36 1.27
C SER A 136 7.89 13.53 0.30
N SER A 137 8.87 13.65 -0.59
CA SER A 137 8.87 14.56 -1.73
C SER A 137 8.19 13.99 -2.98
N PHE A 138 7.67 12.75 -2.94
CA PHE A 138 6.95 12.17 -4.08
C PHE A 138 5.68 12.98 -4.34
N ASN A 139 5.50 13.45 -5.58
CA ASN A 139 4.45 14.39 -5.94
C ASN A 139 3.79 14.01 -7.28
N LYS A 140 3.54 12.72 -7.50
CA LYS A 140 2.88 12.23 -8.72
C LYS A 140 1.38 12.53 -8.76
N SER A 141 0.80 12.95 -7.64
CA SER A 141 -0.57 13.45 -7.53
C SER A 141 -0.72 14.95 -7.78
N GLY A 142 0.38 15.72 -7.82
CA GLY A 142 0.32 17.18 -7.85
C GLY A 142 -0.03 17.83 -6.50
N ARG A 143 -0.02 17.05 -5.40
CA ARG A 143 -0.32 17.53 -4.03
C ARG A 143 0.44 18.78 -3.60
N ASP A 144 1.69 18.96 -4.03
CA ASP A 144 2.46 20.15 -3.63
C ASP A 144 1.84 21.44 -4.21
N THR A 145 1.47 21.40 -5.51
CA THR A 145 0.78 22.52 -6.16
C THR A 145 -0.61 22.74 -5.57
N PHE A 146 -1.34 21.64 -5.31
CA PHE A 146 -2.65 21.70 -4.69
C PHE A 146 -2.62 22.39 -3.31
N ILE A 147 -1.70 22.01 -2.42
CA ILE A 147 -1.57 22.64 -1.10
C ILE A 147 -1.16 24.10 -1.23
N ALA A 148 -0.20 24.40 -2.11
CA ALA A 148 0.27 25.77 -2.32
C ALA A 148 -0.88 26.70 -2.72
N GLU A 149 -1.74 26.26 -3.65
CA GLU A 149 -2.91 27.04 -4.07
C GLU A 149 -3.99 27.08 -2.99
N LEU A 150 -4.33 25.95 -2.36
CA LEU A 150 -5.33 25.90 -1.30
C LEU A 150 -4.99 26.84 -0.13
N SER A 151 -3.70 26.90 0.24
CA SER A 151 -3.19 27.72 1.35
C SER A 151 -3.34 29.23 1.12
N ARG A 152 -3.60 29.65 -0.12
CA ARG A 152 -3.93 31.07 -0.45
C ARG A 152 -5.35 31.44 -0.04
N HIS A 153 -6.22 30.45 0.14
CA HIS A 153 -7.65 30.63 0.35
C HIS A 153 -8.13 30.20 1.74
N ILE A 154 -7.38 29.34 2.43
CA ILE A 154 -7.69 28.88 3.78
C ILE A 154 -6.39 28.55 4.52
N ALA A 155 -6.31 28.82 5.83
CA ALA A 155 -5.11 28.52 6.60
C ALA A 155 -4.91 27.00 6.73
N VAL A 156 -3.68 26.55 6.50
CA VAL A 156 -3.26 25.15 6.60
C VAL A 156 -1.98 25.06 7.43
N ASP A 157 -2.03 24.26 8.49
CA ASP A 157 -0.86 23.94 9.29
C ASP A 157 -0.22 22.63 8.77
N CYS A 158 1.05 22.72 8.38
CA CYS A 158 1.81 21.68 7.72
C CYS A 158 2.92 21.15 8.66
N TYR A 159 2.86 19.85 8.93
CA TYR A 159 3.81 19.10 9.74
C TYR A 159 4.55 18.04 8.93
N GLY A 160 5.62 17.51 9.52
CA GLY A 160 6.46 16.47 8.94
C GLY A 160 7.77 17.03 8.39
N ARG A 161 8.46 16.23 7.57
CA ARG A 161 9.81 16.55 7.10
C ARG A 161 9.85 17.36 5.81
N TYR A 162 8.73 17.47 5.10
CA TYR A 162 8.69 18.10 3.79
C TYR A 162 7.91 19.42 3.84
N ARG A 163 8.64 20.54 3.75
CA ARG A 163 8.12 21.91 3.75
C ARG A 163 7.12 22.20 4.90
N PRO A 164 7.42 21.84 6.17
CA PRO A 164 6.54 22.19 7.27
C PRO A 164 6.51 23.71 7.50
N ASN A 165 5.39 24.20 8.03
CA ASN A 165 5.28 25.55 8.61
C ASN A 165 4.95 25.50 10.12
N ARG A 166 4.78 24.29 10.67
CA ARG A 166 4.62 24.00 12.10
C ARG A 166 5.57 22.90 12.53
N GLU A 167 5.87 22.92 13.82
CA GLU A 167 6.66 21.89 14.48
C GLU A 167 5.84 21.23 15.59
N ILE A 168 6.13 19.96 15.87
CA ILE A 168 5.56 19.26 17.03
C ILE A 168 6.26 19.79 18.27
N ILE A 169 5.48 20.34 19.21
CA ILE A 169 5.99 20.80 20.50
C ILE A 169 5.93 19.63 21.49
N GLY A 170 7.08 19.29 22.07
CA GLY A 170 7.21 18.20 23.04
C GLY A 170 7.66 16.87 22.42
N PRO A 171 7.50 15.73 23.12
CA PRO A 171 7.95 14.44 22.65
C PRO A 171 7.14 13.97 21.43
N ASP A 172 7.83 13.64 20.34
CA ASP A 172 7.23 12.99 19.18
C ASP A 172 7.19 11.47 19.40
N LEU A 173 5.99 10.96 19.73
CA LEU A 173 5.69 9.54 19.92
C LEU A 173 5.24 8.88 18.60
N GLY A 174 5.51 9.53 17.45
CA GLY A 174 5.20 9.04 16.13
C GLY A 174 3.70 9.10 15.83
N ARG A 175 3.10 7.94 15.52
CA ARG A 175 1.69 7.88 15.10
C ARG A 175 0.74 8.44 16.15
N GLN A 176 1.01 8.21 17.43
CA GLN A 176 0.17 8.73 18.51
C GLN A 176 0.12 10.26 18.46
N THR A 177 1.27 10.94 18.44
CA THR A 177 1.36 12.40 18.37
C THR A 177 0.74 12.95 17.08
N LYS A 178 0.86 12.22 15.96
CA LYS A 178 0.18 12.56 14.70
C LYS A 178 -1.34 12.55 14.87
N LEU A 179 -1.93 11.48 15.40
CA LEU A 179 -3.38 11.37 15.59
C LEU A 179 -3.92 12.40 16.58
N GLU A 180 -3.24 12.59 17.71
CA GLU A 180 -3.58 13.62 18.70
C GLU A 180 -3.55 15.01 18.09
N THR A 181 -2.57 15.28 17.21
CA THR A 181 -2.50 16.55 16.47
C THR A 181 -3.63 16.69 15.47
N ILE A 182 -3.85 15.68 14.63
CA ILE A 182 -4.95 15.70 13.65
C ILE A 182 -6.30 15.91 14.32
N GLY A 183 -6.52 15.31 15.49
CA GLY A 183 -7.78 15.41 16.24
C GLY A 183 -8.15 16.84 16.63
N ARG A 184 -7.18 17.76 16.76
CA ARG A 184 -7.45 19.16 17.12
C ARG A 184 -7.89 20.03 15.94
N TYR A 185 -7.85 19.52 14.71
CA TYR A 185 -8.27 20.22 13.50
C TYR A 185 -9.64 19.74 13.01
N ARG A 186 -10.35 20.60 12.26
CA ARG A 186 -11.62 20.23 11.60
C ARG A 186 -11.37 19.36 10.38
N PHE A 187 -10.35 19.71 9.60
CA PHE A 187 -10.00 19.02 8.38
C PHE A 187 -8.57 18.50 8.41
N CYS A 188 -8.34 17.36 7.79
CA CYS A 188 -7.00 16.85 7.51
C CYS A 188 -6.85 16.66 6.00
N LEU A 189 -5.84 17.30 5.40
CA LEU A 189 -5.53 17.12 3.99
C LEU A 189 -4.88 15.75 3.78
N ALA A 190 -5.70 14.78 3.42
CA ALA A 190 -5.39 13.38 3.17
C ALA A 190 -4.91 13.18 1.73
N LEU A 191 -3.77 13.77 1.39
CA LEU A 191 -3.27 13.81 0.01
C LEU A 191 -2.28 12.69 -0.27
N GLU A 192 -2.65 11.76 -1.13
CA GLU A 192 -1.75 10.70 -1.59
C GLU A 192 -0.60 11.26 -2.40
N ASN A 193 0.52 10.54 -2.39
CA ASN A 193 1.71 10.93 -3.18
C ASN A 193 1.54 10.65 -4.68
N SER A 194 0.50 9.91 -5.07
CA SER A 194 0.14 9.54 -6.44
C SER A 194 -1.35 9.26 -6.54
N ILE A 195 -1.92 9.41 -7.73
CA ILE A 195 -3.31 9.07 -8.04
C ILE A 195 -3.31 7.73 -8.77
N ALA A 196 -3.86 6.69 -8.13
CA ALA A 196 -3.99 5.36 -8.71
C ALA A 196 -5.24 4.67 -8.15
N PRO A 197 -5.99 3.89 -8.95
CA PRO A 197 -7.09 3.07 -8.44
C PRO A 197 -6.63 2.21 -7.27
N ASP A 198 -7.50 2.02 -6.27
CA ASP A 198 -7.28 1.23 -5.06
C ASP A 198 -6.18 1.73 -4.10
N TYR A 199 -5.40 2.77 -4.46
CA TYR A 199 -4.32 3.30 -3.63
C TYR A 199 -4.85 4.26 -2.55
N VAL A 200 -5.60 3.71 -1.59
CA VAL A 200 -6.09 4.41 -0.41
C VAL A 200 -5.25 3.98 0.79
N THR A 201 -4.48 4.91 1.37
CA THR A 201 -3.50 4.62 2.41
C THR A 201 -3.95 5.06 3.81
N GLU A 202 -3.05 4.99 4.80
CA GLU A 202 -3.29 5.54 6.15
C GLU A 202 -3.72 7.00 6.14
N LYS A 203 -3.45 7.76 5.08
CA LYS A 203 -3.83 9.17 4.97
C LYS A 203 -5.35 9.37 4.99
N MET A 204 -6.12 8.43 4.46
CA MET A 204 -7.58 8.43 4.58
C MET A 204 -8.01 8.07 6.00
N PHE A 205 -7.40 7.05 6.59
CA PHE A 205 -7.90 6.42 7.81
C PHE A 205 -7.46 7.12 9.11
N ASP A 206 -6.23 7.65 9.17
CA ASP A 206 -5.74 8.39 10.34
C ASP A 206 -6.67 9.56 10.75
N PRO A 207 -7.14 10.43 9.84
CA PRO A 207 -8.13 11.45 10.22
C PRO A 207 -9.48 10.89 10.65
N LEU A 208 -9.97 9.82 10.02
CA LEU A 208 -11.20 9.15 10.45
C LEU A 208 -11.09 8.63 11.90
N GLU A 209 -9.95 8.05 12.28
CA GLU A 209 -9.66 7.62 13.66
C GLU A 209 -9.63 8.81 14.62
N ALA A 210 -8.95 9.89 14.24
CA ALA A 210 -8.79 11.09 15.04
C ALA A 210 -10.08 11.95 15.16
N GLY A 211 -11.16 11.56 14.49
CA GLY A 211 -12.44 12.27 14.51
C GLY A 211 -12.39 13.59 13.72
N THR A 212 -11.58 13.61 12.67
CA THR A 212 -11.33 14.77 11.80
C THR A 212 -11.75 14.42 10.37
N VAL A 213 -12.36 15.37 9.66
CA VAL A 213 -12.87 15.12 8.31
C VAL A 213 -11.69 15.08 7.33
N PRO A 214 -11.45 13.97 6.61
CA PRO A 214 -10.43 13.91 5.56
C PRO A 214 -10.85 14.76 4.36
N VAL A 215 -9.95 15.58 3.85
CA VAL A 215 -10.01 16.20 2.52
C VAL A 215 -9.07 15.40 1.63
N TYR A 216 -9.63 14.51 0.82
CA TYR A 216 -8.89 13.44 0.17
C TYR A 216 -8.55 13.78 -1.28
N LEU A 217 -7.32 13.49 -1.69
CA LEU A 217 -6.86 13.52 -3.09
C LEU A 217 -6.02 12.26 -3.34
N GLY A 218 -6.50 11.35 -4.18
CA GLY A 218 -5.84 10.07 -4.37
C GLY A 218 -6.61 9.15 -5.31
N ALA A 219 -6.93 7.94 -4.87
CA ALA A 219 -7.62 6.94 -5.67
C ALA A 219 -8.99 7.45 -6.20
N PRO A 220 -9.28 7.35 -7.51
CA PRO A 220 -10.57 7.75 -8.07
C PRO A 220 -11.77 6.98 -7.51
N ASN A 221 -11.53 5.77 -6.99
CA ASN A 221 -12.53 4.92 -6.36
C ASN A 221 -12.41 4.89 -4.83
N ALA A 222 -11.90 5.96 -4.19
CA ALA A 222 -11.72 6.00 -2.74
C ALA A 222 -13.02 5.77 -1.94
N ALA A 223 -14.18 6.10 -2.51
CA ALA A 223 -15.49 5.82 -1.92
C ALA A 223 -15.73 4.32 -1.67
N ASP A 224 -15.06 3.43 -2.39
CA ASP A 224 -15.14 1.98 -2.14
C ASP A 224 -14.52 1.56 -0.81
N PHE A 225 -13.65 2.40 -0.23
CA PHE A 225 -12.83 2.07 0.95
C PHE A 225 -13.18 2.91 2.18
N ALA A 226 -14.21 3.75 2.10
CA ALA A 226 -14.60 4.66 3.17
C ALA A 226 -16.11 4.61 3.40
N PRO A 227 -16.59 4.90 4.62
CA PRO A 227 -18.02 5.02 4.86
C PRO A 227 -18.65 6.14 4.01
N ASP A 228 -19.95 6.02 3.75
CA ASP A 228 -20.69 7.06 3.05
C ASP A 228 -20.60 8.40 3.78
N ASN A 229 -20.44 9.48 3.01
CA ASN A 229 -20.33 10.84 3.54
C ASN A 229 -19.30 10.98 4.68
N SER A 230 -18.16 10.31 4.61
CA SER A 230 -17.13 10.37 5.67
C SER A 230 -15.91 11.23 5.33
N PHE A 231 -15.77 11.63 4.07
CA PHE A 231 -14.66 12.44 3.58
C PHE A 231 -15.11 13.40 2.47
N ILE A 232 -14.31 14.43 2.24
CA ILE A 232 -14.50 15.40 1.16
C ILE A 232 -13.54 15.00 0.03
N ASP A 233 -14.08 14.64 -1.13
CA ASP A 233 -13.28 14.39 -2.32
C ASP A 233 -12.82 15.71 -2.94
N ALA A 234 -11.51 15.99 -2.88
CA ALA A 234 -10.94 17.20 -3.45
C ALA A 234 -11.09 17.26 -4.99
N ALA A 235 -11.18 16.11 -5.66
CA ALA A 235 -11.36 16.05 -7.11
C ALA A 235 -12.77 16.44 -7.57
N SER A 236 -13.73 16.53 -6.65
CA SER A 236 -15.10 16.97 -6.92
C SER A 236 -15.23 18.50 -7.07
N PHE A 237 -14.16 19.27 -6.88
CA PHE A 237 -14.14 20.72 -7.00
C PHE A 237 -13.29 21.15 -8.21
N SER A 238 -13.74 22.18 -8.93
CA SER A 238 -13.02 22.66 -10.12
C SER A 238 -11.71 23.35 -9.77
N THR A 239 -11.66 24.00 -8.60
CA THR A 239 -10.48 24.72 -8.12
C THR A 239 -10.29 24.58 -6.60
N PRO A 240 -9.04 24.73 -6.10
CA PRO A 240 -8.78 24.82 -4.65
C PRO A 240 -9.51 25.98 -3.95
N ALA A 241 -9.84 27.06 -4.68
CA ALA A 241 -10.62 28.18 -4.15
C ALA A 241 -12.07 27.79 -3.85
N GLU A 242 -12.72 27.02 -4.72
CA GLU A 242 -14.06 26.47 -4.51
C GLU A 242 -14.07 25.50 -3.32
N LEU A 243 -13.08 24.61 -3.24
CA LEU A 243 -12.91 23.73 -2.08
C LEU A 243 -12.74 24.55 -0.79
N ALA A 244 -11.88 25.57 -0.77
CA ALA A 244 -11.72 26.43 0.40
C ALA A 244 -13.02 27.14 0.81
N ALA A 245 -13.83 27.59 -0.16
CA ALA A 245 -15.13 28.18 0.11
C ALA A 245 -16.08 27.15 0.75
N TYR A 246 -16.08 25.91 0.25
CA TYR A 246 -16.86 24.82 0.84
C TYR A 246 -16.41 24.48 2.26
N LEU A 247 -15.10 24.40 2.52
CA LEU A 247 -14.58 24.18 3.88
C LEU A 247 -14.99 25.30 4.84
N ARG A 248 -14.99 26.57 4.39
CA ARG A 248 -15.48 27.71 5.19
C ARG A 248 -16.98 27.59 5.49
N HIS A 249 -17.79 27.21 4.50
CA HIS A 249 -19.21 26.96 4.71
C HIS A 249 -19.46 25.87 5.77
N LEU A 250 -18.68 24.79 5.76
CA LEU A 250 -18.78 23.73 6.78
C LEU A 250 -18.38 24.22 8.18
N ILE A 251 -17.39 25.12 8.29
CA ILE A 251 -17.02 25.74 9.57
C ILE A 251 -18.18 26.57 10.14
N GLU A 252 -18.89 27.28 9.28
CA GLU A 252 -20.03 28.14 9.63
C GLU A 252 -21.33 27.34 9.83
N THR A 253 -21.38 26.07 9.41
CA THR A 253 -22.58 25.22 9.44
C THR A 253 -22.30 23.93 10.23
N PRO A 254 -22.39 23.96 11.58
CA PRO A 254 -22.03 22.83 12.43
C PRO A 254 -22.75 21.52 12.10
N GLN A 255 -24.00 21.58 11.66
CA GLN A 255 -24.79 20.40 11.28
C GLN A 255 -24.25 19.75 10.00
N ALA A 256 -23.85 20.55 9.00
CA ALA A 256 -23.26 20.05 7.77
C ALA A 256 -21.89 19.42 8.04
N TYR A 257 -21.07 20.03 8.89
CA TYR A 257 -19.81 19.43 9.35
C TYR A 257 -20.04 18.13 10.13
N ALA A 258 -21.00 18.10 11.07
CA ALA A 258 -21.30 16.92 11.86
C ALA A 258 -21.82 15.74 11.01
N ALA A 259 -22.46 16.00 9.87
CA ALA A 259 -22.89 14.97 8.93
C ALA A 259 -21.71 14.13 8.41
N TYR A 260 -20.50 14.70 8.32
CA TYR A 260 -19.28 13.97 7.94
C TYR A 260 -18.75 13.02 9.03
N LEU A 261 -19.27 13.14 10.25
CA LEU A 261 -18.87 12.34 11.40
C LEU A 261 -19.94 11.31 11.77
N ALA A 262 -21.13 11.40 11.16
CA ALA A 262 -22.30 10.56 11.44
C ALA A 262 -22.08 9.08 11.10
N TRP A 263 -21.14 8.77 10.20
CA TRP A 263 -20.78 7.38 9.86
C TRP A 263 -20.40 6.55 11.09
N ARG A 264 -19.90 7.18 12.15
CA ARG A 264 -19.53 6.50 13.40
C ARG A 264 -20.73 5.81 14.07
N SER A 265 -21.92 6.35 13.89
CA SER A 265 -23.17 5.81 14.45
C SER A 265 -23.96 4.94 13.47
N ASN A 266 -23.57 4.90 12.20
CA ASN A 266 -24.27 4.15 11.15
C ASN A 266 -23.56 2.82 10.85
N PRO A 267 -24.26 1.82 10.29
CA PRO A 267 -23.62 0.65 9.70
C PRO A 267 -22.65 1.05 8.58
N LEU A 268 -21.55 0.32 8.44
CA LEU A 268 -20.67 0.47 7.29
C LEU A 268 -21.39 0.02 6.01
N PRO A 269 -21.09 0.62 4.84
CA PRO A 269 -21.59 0.13 3.55
C PRO A 269 -21.28 -1.36 3.36
N GLU A 270 -22.21 -2.12 2.78
CA GLU A 270 -22.10 -3.58 2.64
C GLU A 270 -20.80 -4.01 1.94
N LYS A 271 -20.44 -3.32 0.85
CA LYS A 271 -19.18 -3.56 0.12
C LYS A 271 -17.95 -3.38 1.02
N LEU A 272 -17.92 -2.30 1.79
CA LEU A 272 -16.82 -2.01 2.72
C LEU A 272 -16.75 -3.06 3.83
N ALA A 273 -17.88 -3.43 4.42
CA ALA A 273 -17.94 -4.46 5.44
C ALA A 273 -17.45 -5.83 4.92
N ALA A 274 -17.85 -6.22 3.70
CA ALA A 274 -17.40 -7.45 3.06
C ALA A 274 -15.89 -7.44 2.78
N GLN A 275 -15.36 -6.30 2.32
CA GLN A 275 -13.92 -6.12 2.13
C GLN A 275 -13.16 -6.24 3.46
N ILE A 276 -13.62 -5.60 4.53
CA ILE A 276 -13.00 -5.69 5.86
C ILE A 276 -13.00 -7.15 6.36
N ALA A 277 -14.12 -7.86 6.26
CA ALA A 277 -14.22 -9.26 6.67
C ALA A 277 -13.27 -10.18 5.88
N SER A 278 -13.04 -9.89 4.59
CA SER A 278 -12.05 -10.63 3.78
C SER A 278 -10.61 -10.49 4.30
N LEU A 279 -10.35 -9.49 5.15
CA LEU A 279 -9.03 -9.18 5.70
C LEU A 279 -8.73 -9.81 7.06
N ASP A 280 -9.67 -10.57 7.65
CA ASP A 280 -9.53 -11.18 8.99
C ASP A 280 -8.32 -12.10 9.15
N THR A 281 -7.88 -12.75 8.07
CA THR A 281 -6.61 -13.51 8.06
C THR A 281 -5.47 -12.60 7.63
N PRO A 282 -4.34 -12.45 8.35
CA PRO A 282 -3.20 -11.65 7.90
C PRO A 282 -2.71 -11.98 6.47
N PRO A 283 -2.23 -11.00 5.68
CA PRO A 283 -1.87 -11.20 4.26
C PRO A 283 -0.81 -12.30 4.05
N LEU A 284 0.19 -12.39 4.93
CA LEU A 284 1.20 -13.43 4.85
C LEU A 284 0.63 -14.84 5.12
N CYS A 285 -0.41 -14.94 5.94
CA CYS A 285 -1.12 -16.21 6.14
C CYS A 285 -2.06 -16.55 4.99
N ARG A 286 -2.64 -15.56 4.31
CA ARG A 286 -3.34 -15.77 3.04
C ARG A 286 -2.39 -16.25 1.94
N LEU A 287 -1.19 -15.68 1.87
CA LEU A 287 -0.12 -16.14 0.97
C LEU A 287 0.29 -17.59 1.29
N ALA A 288 0.54 -17.91 2.57
CA ALA A 288 0.89 -19.26 2.99
C ALA A 288 -0.18 -20.28 2.54
N ARG A 289 -1.46 -19.96 2.74
CA ARG A 289 -2.59 -20.78 2.30
C ARG A 289 -2.61 -20.98 0.79
N LEU A 290 -2.41 -19.91 0.02
CA LEU A 290 -2.36 -19.96 -1.44
C LEU A 290 -1.22 -20.87 -1.92
N VAL A 291 -0.01 -20.72 -1.36
CA VAL A 291 1.14 -21.56 -1.71
C VAL A 291 0.85 -23.03 -1.40
N THR A 292 0.36 -23.35 -0.20
CA THR A 292 0.00 -24.73 0.16
C THR A 292 -1.06 -25.31 -0.78
N GLN A 293 -2.09 -24.54 -1.13
CA GLN A 293 -3.15 -25.00 -2.05
C GLN A 293 -2.61 -25.32 -3.44
N ARG A 294 -1.79 -24.43 -4.02
CA ARG A 294 -1.18 -24.65 -5.34
C ARG A 294 -0.31 -25.92 -5.38
N LEU A 295 0.45 -26.18 -4.31
CA LEU A 295 1.25 -27.40 -4.19
C LEU A 295 0.40 -28.66 -4.11
N THR A 296 -0.74 -28.62 -3.40
CA THR A 296 -1.65 -29.78 -3.34
C THR A 296 -2.34 -30.09 -4.67
N GLN A 297 -2.68 -29.06 -5.45
CA GLN A 297 -3.41 -29.21 -6.73
C GLN A 297 -2.52 -29.73 -7.86
N HIS A 298 -1.23 -29.39 -7.88
CA HIS A 298 -0.32 -29.78 -8.96
C HIS A 298 0.41 -31.11 -8.73
N GLY A 299 0.08 -31.83 -7.66
CA GLY A 299 0.91 -32.94 -7.15
C GLY A 299 2.20 -32.42 -6.53
N ALA A 300 2.86 -33.25 -5.70
CA ALA A 300 4.11 -32.94 -4.99
C ALA A 300 5.17 -32.18 -5.85
N PRO A 301 6.12 -31.45 -5.22
CA PRO A 301 7.10 -30.61 -5.92
C PRO A 301 7.66 -31.28 -7.17
N GLN A 302 7.48 -30.61 -8.30
CA GLN A 302 7.97 -31.07 -9.59
C GLN A 302 9.51 -31.16 -9.52
N PRO A 303 10.12 -32.24 -10.06
CA PRO A 303 11.57 -32.33 -10.10
C PRO A 303 12.15 -31.11 -10.83
N PRO A 304 13.35 -30.64 -10.44
CA PRO A 304 13.92 -29.43 -11.00
C PRO A 304 14.23 -29.65 -12.49
N GLY A 305 13.35 -29.19 -13.37
CA GLY A 305 13.73 -28.87 -14.74
C GLY A 305 14.70 -27.67 -14.77
N LYS A 306 15.08 -27.21 -15.96
CA LYS A 306 16.14 -26.21 -16.09
C LYS A 306 15.74 -24.86 -15.48
N PRO A 307 16.53 -24.28 -14.54
CA PRO A 307 16.27 -22.97 -14.00
C PRO A 307 16.27 -21.90 -15.11
N SER A 308 15.32 -20.97 -15.03
CA SER A 308 15.29 -19.81 -15.92
C SER A 308 15.91 -18.59 -15.26
N LEU A 309 16.63 -17.78 -16.04
CA LEU A 309 17.22 -16.50 -15.63
C LEU A 309 16.39 -15.38 -16.26
N PRO A 310 15.28 -14.96 -15.64
CA PRO A 310 14.45 -13.92 -16.22
C PRO A 310 15.13 -12.54 -16.16
N PHE A 311 15.98 -12.33 -15.15
CA PHE A 311 16.56 -11.03 -14.81
C PHE A 311 18.06 -11.09 -14.54
N GLY A 312 18.68 -9.90 -14.46
CA GLY A 312 20.06 -9.74 -14.02
C GLY A 312 21.08 -9.65 -15.15
N ARG A 313 22.34 -9.41 -14.76
CA ARG A 313 23.48 -9.25 -15.69
C ARG A 313 23.70 -10.53 -16.49
N LYS A 314 23.58 -11.70 -15.86
CA LYS A 314 23.75 -12.98 -16.54
C LYS A 314 22.64 -13.22 -17.58
N ALA A 315 21.39 -12.91 -17.26
CA ALA A 315 20.28 -12.98 -18.22
C ALA A 315 20.50 -12.03 -19.41
N PHE A 316 20.91 -10.79 -19.13
CA PHE A 316 21.20 -9.79 -20.15
C PHE A 316 22.32 -10.23 -21.10
N LEU A 317 23.46 -10.68 -20.55
CA LEU A 317 24.59 -11.18 -21.34
C LEU A 317 24.21 -12.41 -22.17
N ARG A 318 23.47 -13.36 -21.59
CA ARG A 318 22.97 -14.55 -22.30
C ARG A 318 22.05 -14.19 -23.46
N THR A 319 21.15 -13.22 -23.26
CA THR A 319 20.23 -12.74 -24.29
C THR A 319 20.98 -12.02 -25.42
N ARG A 320 21.94 -11.16 -25.08
CA ARG A 320 22.77 -10.46 -26.06
C ARG A 320 23.63 -11.42 -26.89
N TRP A 321 24.23 -12.42 -26.23
CA TRP A 321 25.00 -13.46 -26.90
C TRP A 321 24.14 -14.30 -27.86
N ARG A 322 22.94 -14.70 -27.43
CA ARG A 322 21.98 -15.41 -28.30
C ARG A 322 21.57 -14.58 -29.52
N ARG A 323 21.28 -13.29 -29.33
CA ARG A 323 20.97 -12.36 -30.44
C ARG A 323 22.15 -12.22 -31.40
N TRP A 324 23.37 -12.10 -30.88
CA TRP A 324 24.58 -12.03 -31.70
C TRP A 324 24.82 -13.30 -32.51
N LEU A 325 24.63 -14.48 -31.91
CA LEU A 325 24.70 -15.76 -32.62
C LEU A 325 23.64 -15.87 -33.72
N ALA A 326 22.41 -15.46 -33.45
CA ALA A 326 21.33 -15.45 -34.44
C ALA A 326 21.65 -14.49 -35.61
N ALA A 327 22.18 -13.31 -35.33
CA ALA A 327 22.59 -12.34 -36.36
C ALA A 327 23.75 -12.85 -37.23
N ARG A 328 24.66 -13.67 -36.69
CA ARG A 328 25.74 -14.32 -37.46
C ARG A 328 25.26 -15.50 -38.31
N ARG A 329 24.20 -16.20 -37.88
CA ARG A 329 23.59 -17.29 -38.66
C ARG A 329 22.65 -16.81 -39.77
N GLY A 330 22.24 -15.54 -39.74
CA GLY A 330 21.33 -14.92 -40.71
C GLY A 330 21.99 -14.04 -41.78
N ARG A 331 23.33 -14.04 -41.92
CA ARG A 331 24.01 -13.42 -43.07
C ARG A 331 24.34 -14.50 -44.10
N PRO A 332 23.73 -14.50 -45.30
CA PRO A 332 24.26 -15.26 -46.41
C PRO A 332 25.64 -14.69 -46.79
N MET A 333 26.57 -15.58 -47.16
CA MET A 333 27.90 -15.24 -47.65
C MET A 333 27.84 -14.50 -48.98
#